data_AF-A0A316LVH2-F1
#
_entry.id   AF-A0A316LVH2-F1
#
_cell.length_a   1.000
_cell.length_b   1.000
_cell.length_c   1.000
_cell.angle_alpha   90.00
_cell.angle_beta   90.00
_cell.angle_gamma   90.00
#
_symmetry.space_group_name_H-M   'P 1'
#
loop_
_entity.id
_entity.type
_entity.pdbx_description
1 polymer ?
#
loop_
_entity_poly.entity_id
_entity_poly.type
_entity_poly.pdbx_seq_one_letter_code
_entity_poly.pdbx_strand_id
1 'polypeptide(L)'
;MLEGQKVVHGRFGEGVVKVQQRDFLVVSFADGEKRLAYPQAFEMGLALCSPEFQESISNDLAEAAAQQQEQLRIQRENSGERLRSRQEREQQASGRSLRKAGNLALKCTYCDGGCTETMPGFCGVCSDAAIRSNIRVKKCRQCSSEHSHCRSRMEEEISRRQLELLYEQGEIPCWESRLLTDWRAQAYAADGSQQKRALQVRKNGLCILTTREPQATERERQIFALFLMEETAEEGIVAARSRYRLILSPEEARNMLFWNYYGNAGKTTKRAAWGSGLYRYFDDETARRILEDLMHIKKKTPEAQQAKELYEFFVKYHKLRFGK
;
A
#
# COMPACT_ATOMS: atom_id res chain seq x y z
N MET A 1 32.22 16.10 33.19
CA MET A 1 31.38 15.61 34.30
C MET A 1 30.65 16.83 34.87
N LEU A 2 29.32 16.80 34.87
CA LEU A 2 28.43 17.93 35.16
C LEU A 2 27.97 17.96 36.61
N GLU A 3 28.41 17.02 37.45
CA GLU A 3 28.06 16.98 38.87
C GLU A 3 28.44 18.28 39.57
N GLY A 4 27.50 18.83 40.34
CA GLY A 4 27.64 20.12 41.01
C GLY A 4 27.30 21.34 40.15
N GLN A 5 27.06 21.19 38.84
CA GLN A 5 26.74 22.32 37.96
C GLN A 5 25.28 22.79 38.12
N LYS A 6 25.08 24.10 37.99
CA LYS A 6 23.76 24.73 37.97
C LYS A 6 23.14 24.65 36.58
N VAL A 7 21.89 24.23 36.53
CA VAL A 7 21.08 24.11 35.31
C VAL A 7 19.73 24.78 35.50
N VAL A 8 19.11 25.18 34.40
CA VAL A 8 17.77 25.75 34.35
C VAL A 8 16.92 24.91 33.41
N HIS A 9 15.76 24.47 33.86
CA HIS A 9 14.78 23.78 33.04
C HIS A 9 13.52 24.64 32.91
N GLY A 10 13.01 24.84 31.69
CA GLY A 10 11.88 25.74 31.44
C GLY A 10 10.62 25.48 32.28
N ARG A 11 10.40 24.24 32.73
CA ARG A 11 9.28 23.85 33.59
C ARG A 11 9.60 23.72 35.09
N PHE A 12 10.84 23.38 35.43
CA PHE A 12 11.22 23.02 36.82
C PHE A 12 12.09 24.09 37.48
N GLY A 13 12.42 25.16 36.77
CA GLY A 13 13.24 26.26 37.27
C GLY A 13 14.71 25.87 37.40
N GLU A 14 15.38 26.51 38.35
CA GLU A 14 16.79 26.28 38.65
C GLU A 14 17.01 24.96 39.42
N GLY A 15 18.07 24.24 39.08
CA GLY A 15 18.45 23.01 39.74
C GLY A 15 19.95 22.78 39.72
N VAL A 16 20.40 21.80 40.52
CA VAL A 16 21.81 21.40 40.60
C VAL A 16 21.94 19.92 40.24
N VAL A 17 22.86 19.60 39.33
CA VAL A 17 23.14 18.22 38.95
C VAL A 17 23.81 17.49 40.12
N LYS A 18 23.19 16.41 40.58
CA LYS A 18 23.69 15.57 41.69
C LYS A 18 24.47 14.37 41.20
N VAL A 19 24.00 13.76 40.11
CA VAL A 19 24.60 12.54 39.54
C VAL A 19 24.58 12.65 38.03
N GLN A 20 25.70 12.33 37.38
CA GLN A 20 25.75 12.08 35.95
C GLN A 20 26.09 10.62 35.66
N GLN A 21 25.20 9.95 34.94
CA GLN A 21 25.48 8.65 34.31
C GLN A 21 25.45 8.79 32.79
N ARG A 22 25.85 7.72 32.11
CA ARG A 22 25.99 7.70 30.64
C ARG A 22 24.72 8.13 29.91
N ASP A 23 23.56 7.69 30.39
CA ASP A 23 22.27 7.88 29.69
C ASP A 23 21.30 8.82 30.45
N PHE A 24 21.70 9.32 31.64
CA PHE A 24 20.82 10.19 32.43
C PHE A 24 21.56 11.09 33.43
N LEU A 25 20.90 12.19 33.78
CA LEU A 25 21.23 13.09 34.88
C LEU A 25 20.21 12.95 36.00
N VAL A 26 20.66 13.11 37.25
CA VAL A 26 19.77 13.40 38.38
C VAL A 26 19.99 14.84 38.78
N VAL A 27 18.95 15.65 38.68
CA VAL A 27 18.97 17.08 38.99
C VAL A 27 18.05 17.35 40.17
N SER A 28 18.57 18.03 41.19
CA SER A 28 17.82 18.48 42.35
C SER A 28 17.21 19.86 42.04
N PHE A 29 15.89 19.93 41.89
CA PHE A 29 15.12 21.17 41.78
C PHE A 29 14.47 21.52 43.13
N ALA A 30 13.89 22.72 43.25
CA ALA A 30 13.16 23.13 44.45
C ALA A 30 12.00 22.18 44.81
N ASP A 31 11.32 21.64 43.79
CA ASP A 31 10.22 20.70 43.92
C ASP A 31 10.67 19.22 44.01
N GLY A 32 11.96 18.98 44.24
CA GLY A 32 12.57 17.66 44.42
C GLY A 32 13.45 17.19 43.26
N GLU A 33 13.98 15.98 43.39
CA GLU A 33 14.91 15.39 42.41
C GLU A 33 14.18 14.84 41.18
N LYS A 34 14.76 15.09 40.00
CA LYS A 34 14.27 14.57 38.72
C LYS A 34 15.37 13.86 37.97
N ARG A 35 15.03 12.71 37.40
CA ARG A 35 15.89 11.95 36.48
C ARG A 35 15.58 12.36 35.05
N LEU A 36 16.57 12.90 34.34
CA LEU A 36 16.46 13.44 32.98
C LEU A 36 17.37 12.65 32.03
N ALA A 37 16.96 12.43 30.78
CA ALA A 37 17.77 11.72 29.80
C ALA A 37 19.03 12.53 29.41
N TYR A 38 20.19 11.89 29.38
CA TYR A 38 21.44 12.54 28.97
C TYR A 38 21.93 11.90 27.67
N PRO A 39 22.37 12.70 26.69
CA PRO A 39 22.43 14.17 26.66
C PRO A 39 21.11 14.85 26.20
N GLN A 40 20.06 14.10 25.86
CA GLN A 40 18.86 14.63 25.17
C GLN A 40 18.06 15.68 25.97
N ALA A 41 18.15 15.70 27.29
CA ALA A 41 17.48 16.72 28.10
C ALA A 41 17.88 18.15 27.74
N PHE A 42 19.09 18.36 27.20
CA PHE A 42 19.56 19.67 26.76
C PHE A 42 18.85 20.17 25.48
N GLU A 43 18.44 19.26 24.60
CA GLU A 43 17.55 19.61 23.47
C GLU A 43 16.11 19.85 23.92
N MET A 44 15.69 19.19 25.00
CA MET A 44 14.32 19.29 25.53
C MET A 44 14.11 20.46 26.52
N GLY A 45 15.05 21.40 26.58
CA GLY A 45 14.90 22.65 27.35
C GLY A 45 15.60 22.69 28.70
N LEU A 46 16.60 21.83 28.94
CA LEU A 46 17.58 21.98 30.02
C LEU A 46 18.76 22.84 29.52
N ALA A 47 19.12 23.89 30.26
CA ALA A 47 20.24 24.77 29.94
C ALA A 47 21.25 24.79 31.11
N LEU A 48 22.54 24.87 30.80
CA LEU A 48 23.58 25.12 31.81
C LEU A 48 23.75 26.61 32.05
N CYS A 49 24.01 26.97 33.30
CA CYS A 49 24.41 28.35 33.64
C CYS A 49 25.88 28.63 33.33
N SER A 50 26.72 27.59 33.23
CA SER A 50 28.16 27.70 33.00
C SER A 50 28.51 27.40 31.53
N PRO A 51 29.20 28.30 30.79
CA PRO A 51 29.54 28.09 29.38
C PRO A 51 30.62 27.01 29.16
N GLU A 52 31.40 26.69 30.20
CA GLU A 52 32.57 25.81 30.17
C GLU A 52 32.30 24.38 29.67
N PHE A 53 31.06 23.90 29.78
CA PHE A 53 30.69 22.53 29.42
C PHE A 53 29.76 22.43 28.20
N GLN A 54 29.44 23.57 27.56
CA GLN A 54 28.54 23.61 26.41
C GLN A 54 29.10 22.85 25.21
N GLU A 55 30.40 22.91 24.97
CA GLU A 55 31.07 22.19 23.87
C GLU A 55 31.02 20.67 24.10
N SER A 56 31.27 20.21 25.33
CA SER A 56 31.17 18.79 25.70
C SER A 56 29.77 18.23 25.47
N ILE A 57 28.73 18.99 25.83
CA ILE A 57 27.34 18.55 25.63
C ILE A 57 26.95 18.55 24.16
N SER A 58 27.45 19.54 23.40
CA SER A 58 27.23 19.60 21.95
C SER A 58 27.84 18.38 21.25
N ASN A 59 29.04 17.96 21.67
CA ASN A 59 29.68 16.75 21.18
C ASN A 59 28.92 15.49 21.57
N ASP A 60 28.47 15.37 22.82
CA ASP A 60 27.68 14.22 23.28
C ASP A 60 26.33 14.12 22.54
N LEU A 61 25.66 15.25 22.29
CA LEU A 61 24.44 15.31 21.48
C LEU A 61 24.67 14.88 20.03
N ALA A 62 25.76 15.34 19.42
CA ALA A 62 26.12 14.94 18.06
C ALA A 62 26.43 13.44 17.96
N GLU A 63 27.12 12.88 18.96
CA GLU A 63 27.40 11.44 19.03
C GLU A 63 26.11 10.62 19.21
N ALA A 64 25.21 11.05 20.10
CA ALA A 64 23.92 10.42 20.28
C ALA A 64 23.05 10.47 19.01
N ALA A 65 23.05 11.59 18.29
CA ALA A 65 22.34 11.73 17.01
C ALA A 65 22.91 10.80 15.93
N ALA A 66 24.25 10.69 15.84
CA ALA A 66 24.91 9.78 14.91
C ALA A 66 24.60 8.30 15.22
N GLN A 67 24.63 7.91 16.50
CA GLN A 67 24.25 6.56 16.93
C GLN A 67 22.78 6.26 16.64
N GLN A 68 21.88 7.21 16.83
CA GLN A 68 20.47 7.05 16.50
C GLN A 68 20.25 6.91 14.99
N GLN A 69 20.95 7.70 14.16
CA GLN A 69 20.91 7.57 12.70
C GLN A 69 21.43 6.21 12.23
N GLU A 70 22.53 5.72 12.81
CA GLU A 70 23.09 4.41 12.49
C GLU A 70 22.14 3.28 12.93
N GLN A 71 21.54 3.37 14.11
CA GLN A 71 20.51 2.41 14.54
C GLN A 71 19.29 2.41 13.61
N LEU A 72 18.86 3.58 13.13
CA LEU A 72 17.80 3.69 12.14
C LEU A 72 18.22 3.09 10.79
N ARG A 73 19.49 3.26 10.38
CA ARG A 73 20.05 2.65 9.17
C ARG A 73 20.07 1.13 9.28
N ILE A 74 20.59 0.59 10.39
CA ILE A 74 20.62 -0.85 10.70
C ILE A 74 19.20 -1.42 10.81
N GLN A 75 18.24 -0.69 11.40
CA GLN A 75 16.84 -1.11 11.43
C GLN A 75 16.23 -1.14 10.03
N ARG A 76 16.51 -0.14 9.19
CA ARG A 76 16.06 -0.08 7.79
C ARG A 76 16.67 -1.23 6.97
N GLU A 77 17.96 -1.49 7.11
CA GLU A 77 18.67 -2.59 6.46
C GLU A 77 18.12 -3.95 6.92
N ASN A 78 18.01 -4.19 8.23
CA ASN A 78 17.40 -5.41 8.78
C ASN A 78 15.94 -5.59 8.33
N SER A 79 15.17 -4.52 8.23
CA SER A 79 13.79 -4.58 7.73
C SER A 79 13.77 -4.94 6.24
N GLY A 80 14.69 -4.38 5.45
CA GLY A 80 14.88 -4.66 4.03
C GLY A 80 15.35 -6.09 3.78
N GLU A 81 16.31 -6.58 4.57
CA GLU A 81 16.79 -7.96 4.53
C GLU A 81 15.70 -8.96 4.93
N ARG A 82 14.97 -8.72 6.03
CA ARG A 82 13.82 -9.58 6.39
C ARG A 82 12.75 -9.61 5.30
N LEU A 83 12.49 -8.47 4.65
CA LEU A 83 11.60 -8.37 3.51
C LEU A 83 12.13 -9.15 2.30
N ARG A 84 13.43 -9.07 1.99
CA ARG A 84 14.09 -9.82 0.92
C ARG A 84 14.10 -11.31 1.21
N SER A 85 14.54 -11.75 2.39
CA SER A 85 14.51 -13.16 2.79
C SER A 85 13.10 -13.74 2.84
N ARG A 86 12.09 -12.93 3.23
CA ARG A 86 10.69 -13.35 3.13
C ARG A 86 10.25 -13.50 1.68
N GLN A 87 10.62 -12.56 0.80
CA GLN A 87 10.34 -12.66 -0.63
C GLN A 87 11.07 -13.83 -1.27
N GLU A 88 12.31 -14.11 -0.91
CA GLU A 88 13.08 -15.26 -1.37
C GLU A 88 12.46 -16.57 -0.88
N ARG A 89 11.99 -16.64 0.37
CA ARG A 89 11.22 -17.79 0.86
C ARG A 89 9.87 -17.94 0.16
N GLU A 90 9.17 -16.84 -0.11
CA GLU A 90 7.94 -16.83 -0.90
C GLU A 90 8.22 -17.25 -2.36
N GLN A 91 9.34 -16.81 -2.95
CA GLN A 91 9.80 -17.20 -4.29
C GLN A 91 10.26 -18.66 -4.34
N GLN A 92 10.93 -19.18 -3.31
CA GLN A 92 11.36 -20.58 -3.22
C GLN A 92 10.18 -21.51 -2.93
N ALA A 93 9.24 -21.12 -2.07
CA ALA A 93 7.98 -21.83 -1.85
C ALA A 93 7.09 -21.80 -3.10
N SER A 94 7.12 -20.70 -3.87
CA SER A 94 6.52 -20.62 -5.20
C SER A 94 7.31 -21.41 -6.25
N GLY A 95 8.61 -21.58 -6.08
CA GLY A 95 9.56 -21.98 -7.14
C GLY A 95 9.38 -23.41 -7.65
N ARG A 96 8.72 -24.29 -6.88
CA ARG A 96 8.37 -25.64 -7.32
C ARG A 96 6.96 -25.76 -7.95
N SER A 97 6.11 -24.73 -7.89
CA SER A 97 4.72 -24.77 -8.42
C SER A 97 4.32 -23.58 -9.32
N LEU A 98 4.97 -22.41 -9.20
CA LEU A 98 4.61 -21.15 -9.86
C LEU A 98 5.45 -20.78 -11.09
N ARG A 99 6.39 -21.63 -11.55
CA ARG A 99 7.01 -21.46 -12.88
C ARG A 99 6.00 -21.52 -14.05
N LYS A 100 4.71 -21.75 -13.76
CA LYS A 100 3.56 -21.77 -14.68
C LYS A 100 2.45 -20.74 -14.37
N ALA A 101 2.57 -19.91 -13.33
CA ALA A 101 1.49 -18.98 -12.97
C ALA A 101 1.68 -17.64 -13.70
N GLY A 102 1.01 -17.48 -14.84
CA GLY A 102 1.08 -16.26 -15.66
C GLY A 102 -0.18 -15.39 -15.61
N ASN A 103 -0.99 -15.52 -14.55
CA ASN A 103 -2.19 -14.71 -14.30
C ASN A 103 -2.01 -13.89 -13.03
N LEU A 104 -2.66 -12.74 -12.94
CA LEU A 104 -2.40 -11.73 -11.94
C LEU A 104 -3.68 -11.20 -11.29
N ALA A 105 -3.69 -11.13 -9.96
CA ALA A 105 -4.73 -10.45 -9.20
C ALA A 105 -4.12 -9.19 -8.59
N LEU A 106 -4.68 -8.03 -8.92
CA LEU A 106 -4.22 -6.74 -8.41
C LEU A 106 -5.06 -6.28 -7.22
N LYS A 107 -4.39 -5.72 -6.22
CA LYS A 107 -4.99 -5.10 -5.04
C LYS A 107 -5.15 -3.61 -5.29
N CYS A 108 -6.35 -3.21 -5.69
CA CYS A 108 -6.67 -1.81 -5.88
C CYS A 108 -7.14 -1.20 -4.55
N THR A 109 -6.75 0.05 -4.30
CA THR A 109 -7.39 0.88 -3.28
C THR A 109 -8.81 1.20 -3.73
N TYR A 110 -9.77 1.26 -2.80
CA TYR A 110 -11.17 1.55 -3.17
C TYR A 110 -11.30 2.93 -3.81
N CYS A 111 -11.99 2.99 -4.95
CA CYS A 111 -12.28 4.22 -5.66
C CYS A 111 -13.71 4.15 -6.21
N ASP A 112 -14.60 4.99 -5.67
CA ASP A 112 -15.99 5.14 -6.12
C ASP A 112 -16.16 6.28 -7.15
N GLY A 113 -15.06 6.84 -7.64
CA GLY A 113 -15.10 7.89 -8.65
C GLY A 113 -15.64 7.35 -9.98
N GLY A 114 -16.73 7.96 -10.46
CA GLY A 114 -17.46 7.48 -11.63
C GLY A 114 -18.36 6.27 -11.37
N CYS A 115 -18.63 5.92 -10.11
CA CYS A 115 -19.53 4.83 -9.76
C CYS A 115 -20.97 5.13 -10.20
N THR A 116 -21.61 4.15 -10.83
CA THR A 116 -23.03 4.16 -11.23
C THR A 116 -23.63 2.78 -10.93
N GLU A 117 -24.88 2.53 -11.33
CA GLU A 117 -25.47 1.18 -11.23
C GLU A 117 -24.72 0.13 -12.07
N THR A 118 -24.03 0.55 -13.13
CA THR A 118 -23.31 -0.34 -14.06
C THR A 118 -21.79 -0.22 -13.94
N MET A 119 -21.28 0.87 -13.37
CA MET A 119 -19.85 1.14 -13.23
C MET A 119 -19.43 1.06 -11.75
N PRO A 120 -18.39 0.29 -11.40
CA PRO A 120 -17.95 0.12 -10.01
C PRO A 120 -17.13 1.29 -9.44
N GLY A 121 -16.91 2.34 -10.24
CA GLY A 121 -15.98 3.43 -9.95
C GLY A 121 -14.69 3.30 -10.77
N PHE A 122 -13.56 3.73 -10.22
CA PHE A 122 -12.23 3.64 -10.86
C PHE A 122 -12.08 4.36 -12.22
N CYS A 123 -12.97 5.30 -12.51
CA CYS A 123 -12.95 6.15 -13.72
C CYS A 123 -13.35 7.59 -13.38
N GLY A 124 -12.86 8.08 -12.23
CA GLY A 124 -13.14 9.40 -11.68
C GLY A 124 -12.46 9.59 -10.33
N VAL A 125 -12.58 10.80 -9.79
CA VAL A 125 -12.06 11.11 -8.44
C VAL A 125 -12.97 10.54 -7.36
N CYS A 126 -12.39 10.05 -6.27
CA CYS A 126 -13.13 9.45 -5.16
C CYS A 126 -14.11 10.45 -4.51
N SER A 127 -15.21 9.96 -3.95
CA SER A 127 -16.08 10.76 -3.08
C SER A 127 -15.34 11.25 -1.84
N ASP A 128 -15.79 12.35 -1.21
CA ASP A 128 -15.17 12.82 0.03
C ASP A 128 -15.22 11.76 1.15
N ALA A 129 -16.26 10.92 1.16
CA ALA A 129 -16.38 9.79 2.07
C ALA A 129 -15.31 8.71 1.79
N ALA A 130 -15.11 8.35 0.52
CA ALA A 130 -14.08 7.41 0.12
C ALA A 130 -12.66 7.96 0.37
N ILE A 131 -12.42 9.23 0.07
CA ILE A 131 -11.17 9.95 0.39
C ILE A 131 -10.88 9.85 1.88
N ARG A 132 -11.84 10.23 2.72
CA ARG A 132 -11.69 10.18 4.19
C ARG A 132 -11.42 8.76 4.68
N SER A 133 -12.15 7.77 4.18
CA SER A 133 -11.93 6.37 4.52
C SER A 133 -10.53 5.90 4.14
N ASN A 134 -10.10 6.15 2.90
CA ASN A 134 -8.80 5.72 2.41
C ASN A 134 -7.65 6.36 3.19
N ILE A 135 -7.77 7.64 3.58
CA ILE A 135 -6.70 8.35 4.28
C ILE A 135 -6.74 8.09 5.80
N ARG A 136 -7.87 8.33 6.45
CA ARG A 136 -7.96 8.33 7.92
C ARG A 136 -8.18 6.93 8.50
N VAL A 137 -8.95 6.08 7.82
CA VAL A 137 -9.31 4.75 8.33
C VAL A 137 -8.34 3.70 7.82
N LYS A 138 -8.23 3.56 6.49
CA LYS A 138 -7.40 2.52 5.86
C LYS A 138 -5.91 2.90 5.78
N LYS A 139 -5.59 4.20 5.91
CA LYS A 139 -4.21 4.74 5.79
C LYS A 139 -3.53 4.24 4.52
N CYS A 140 -4.27 4.23 3.41
CA CYS A 140 -3.81 3.82 2.10
C CYS A 140 -2.62 4.70 1.71
N ARG A 141 -1.48 4.07 1.43
CA ARG A 141 -0.20 4.75 1.23
C ARG A 141 -0.26 5.87 0.18
N GLN A 142 -0.79 5.55 -1.01
CA GLN A 142 -0.93 6.50 -2.12
C GLN A 142 -1.89 7.65 -1.80
N CYS A 143 -2.99 7.37 -1.09
CA CYS A 143 -3.97 8.40 -0.73
C CYS A 143 -3.47 9.29 0.42
N SER A 144 -2.62 8.75 1.29
CA SER A 144 -2.15 9.44 2.50
C SER A 144 -0.81 10.17 2.29
N SER A 145 -0.20 10.05 1.09
CA SER A 145 1.05 10.74 0.78
C SER A 145 0.85 12.25 0.72
N GLU A 146 1.91 13.01 0.97
CA GLU A 146 1.91 14.48 0.86
C GLU A 146 1.67 14.98 -0.57
N HIS A 147 1.99 14.17 -1.58
CA HIS A 147 1.73 14.49 -2.99
C HIS A 147 0.35 14.05 -3.48
N SER A 148 -0.53 13.60 -2.58
CA SER A 148 -1.87 13.14 -2.97
C SER A 148 -2.86 14.30 -3.06
N HIS A 149 -3.41 14.56 -4.26
CA HIS A 149 -4.50 15.55 -4.37
C HIS A 149 -5.75 15.17 -3.58
N CYS A 150 -5.97 13.88 -3.31
CA CYS A 150 -7.02 13.45 -2.39
C CYS A 150 -6.75 13.90 -0.95
N ARG A 151 -5.47 13.97 -0.55
CA ARG A 151 -5.07 14.51 0.75
C ARG A 151 -5.24 16.02 0.79
N SER A 152 -4.76 16.75 -0.21
CA SER A 152 -4.99 18.20 -0.33
C SER A 152 -6.49 18.55 -0.31
N ARG A 153 -7.34 17.74 -0.96
CA ARG A 153 -8.80 17.89 -0.87
C ARG A 153 -9.33 17.67 0.55
N MET A 154 -8.81 16.67 1.26
CA MET A 154 -9.22 16.33 2.63
C MET A 154 -8.74 17.38 3.65
N GLU A 155 -7.59 17.99 3.41
CA GLU A 155 -7.02 19.10 4.18
C GLU A 155 -7.57 20.48 3.72
N GLU A 156 -8.55 20.47 2.80
CA GLU A 156 -9.25 21.65 2.28
C GLU A 156 -8.34 22.67 1.56
N GLU A 157 -7.13 22.25 1.15
CA GLU A 157 -6.19 23.03 0.35
C GLU A 157 -6.68 23.23 -1.09
N ILE A 158 -7.43 22.26 -1.61
CA ILE A 158 -8.11 22.35 -2.90
C ILE A 158 -9.60 22.04 -2.76
N SER A 159 -10.41 22.75 -3.53
CA SER A 159 -11.84 22.51 -3.66
C SER A 159 -12.12 21.20 -4.40
N ARG A 160 -13.36 20.69 -4.26
CA ARG A 160 -13.86 19.57 -5.06
C ARG A 160 -13.71 19.82 -6.57
N ARG A 161 -14.06 21.02 -7.04
CA ARG A 161 -14.00 21.36 -8.47
C ARG A 161 -12.56 21.38 -8.98
N GLN A 162 -11.61 21.87 -8.20
CA GLN A 162 -10.19 21.82 -8.57
C GLN A 162 -9.70 20.37 -8.68
N LEU A 163 -10.09 19.49 -7.76
CA LEU A 163 -9.75 18.06 -7.85
C LEU A 163 -10.32 17.40 -9.12
N GLU A 164 -11.56 17.72 -9.50
CA GLU A 164 -12.19 17.24 -10.73
C GLU A 164 -11.49 17.79 -11.99
N LEU A 165 -11.14 19.08 -12.01
CA LEU A 165 -10.38 19.70 -13.10
C LEU A 165 -9.04 19.02 -13.32
N LEU A 166 -8.28 18.74 -12.24
CA LEU A 166 -7.02 18.00 -12.32
C LEU A 166 -7.22 16.60 -12.94
N TYR A 167 -8.33 15.92 -12.62
CA TYR A 167 -8.66 14.64 -13.25
C TYR A 167 -9.00 14.80 -14.75
N GLU A 168 -9.85 15.77 -15.09
CA GLU A 168 -10.27 16.09 -16.47
C GLU A 168 -9.06 16.42 -17.35
N GLN A 169 -8.07 17.13 -16.79
CA GLN A 169 -6.81 17.51 -17.46
C GLN A 169 -5.78 16.38 -17.48
N GLY A 170 -6.01 15.26 -16.77
CA GLY A 170 -5.07 14.14 -16.68
C GLY A 170 -3.86 14.39 -15.78
N GLU A 171 -3.94 15.41 -14.92
CA GLU A 171 -2.87 15.83 -14.01
C GLU A 171 -2.93 15.12 -12.65
N ILE A 172 -3.90 14.21 -12.45
CA ILE A 172 -4.00 13.46 -11.21
C ILE A 172 -2.97 12.30 -11.16
N PRO A 173 -2.16 12.16 -10.10
CA PRO A 173 -1.18 11.07 -9.97
C PRO A 173 -1.81 9.73 -9.54
N CYS A 174 -3.12 9.70 -9.27
CA CYS A 174 -3.83 8.51 -8.79
C CYS A 174 -4.20 7.58 -9.94
N TRP A 175 -3.43 6.51 -10.14
CA TRP A 175 -3.72 5.54 -11.21
C TRP A 175 -5.03 4.78 -10.98
N GLU A 176 -5.44 4.52 -9.72
CA GLU A 176 -6.74 3.87 -9.45
C GLU A 176 -7.94 4.72 -9.93
N SER A 177 -7.82 6.05 -9.90
CA SER A 177 -8.89 6.94 -10.38
C SER A 177 -9.10 6.87 -11.89
N ARG A 178 -8.07 6.45 -12.64
CA ARG A 178 -8.10 6.32 -14.10
C ARG A 178 -8.04 4.87 -14.58
N LEU A 179 -8.08 3.91 -13.66
CA LEU A 179 -7.79 2.50 -13.95
C LEU A 179 -8.73 1.92 -15.02
N LEU A 180 -10.02 2.21 -14.97
CA LEU A 180 -10.99 1.73 -15.97
C LEU A 180 -11.12 2.65 -17.19
N THR A 181 -10.52 3.83 -17.15
CA THR A 181 -10.37 4.71 -18.32
C THR A 181 -9.19 4.27 -19.17
N ASP A 182 -8.02 4.16 -18.55
CA ASP A 182 -6.76 3.89 -19.24
C ASP A 182 -6.48 2.39 -19.39
N TRP A 183 -7.11 1.55 -18.57
CA TRP A 183 -6.84 0.10 -18.48
C TRP A 183 -5.35 -0.22 -18.29
N ARG A 184 -4.69 0.63 -17.50
CA ARG A 184 -3.30 0.51 -17.08
C ARG A 184 -3.25 0.47 -15.56
N ALA A 185 -2.78 -0.64 -15.02
CA ALA A 185 -2.65 -0.84 -13.59
C ALA A 185 -1.17 -0.82 -13.19
N GLN A 186 -0.86 -0.22 -12.04
CA GLN A 186 0.50 -0.10 -11.52
C GLN A 186 0.66 -0.98 -10.28
N ALA A 187 1.72 -1.78 -10.23
CA ALA A 187 2.04 -2.63 -9.08
C ALA A 187 3.17 -2.07 -8.22
N TYR A 188 3.28 -0.75 -8.15
CA TYR A 188 4.20 -0.02 -7.28
C TYR A 188 3.51 1.23 -6.74
N ALA A 189 4.01 1.76 -5.62
CA ALA A 189 3.54 3.03 -5.08
C ALA A 189 4.13 4.18 -5.89
N ALA A 190 3.33 5.20 -6.22
CA ALA A 190 3.78 6.32 -7.06
C ALA A 190 4.82 7.22 -6.36
N ASP A 191 4.97 7.09 -5.04
CA ASP A 191 5.93 7.83 -4.22
C ASP A 191 7.38 7.29 -4.31
N GLY A 192 7.66 6.34 -5.22
CA GLY A 192 9.01 5.79 -5.46
C GLY A 192 9.59 4.95 -4.31
N SER A 193 8.87 4.83 -3.20
CA SER A 193 9.31 4.14 -1.98
C SER A 193 9.32 2.61 -2.08
N GLN A 194 8.57 2.06 -3.04
CA GLN A 194 8.61 0.66 -3.40
C GLN A 194 9.40 0.55 -4.70
N GLN A 195 10.52 -0.16 -4.61
CA GLN A 195 11.28 -0.58 -5.77
C GLN A 195 10.30 -1.23 -6.77
N LYS A 196 10.26 -0.72 -8.01
CA LYS A 196 9.48 -1.32 -9.10
C LYS A 196 9.84 -2.79 -9.14
N ARG A 197 8.91 -3.67 -8.79
CA ARG A 197 9.14 -5.10 -8.91
C ARG A 197 8.76 -5.50 -10.31
N ALA A 198 9.64 -6.25 -10.96
CA ALA A 198 9.32 -6.90 -12.22
C ALA A 198 8.07 -7.76 -12.00
N LEU A 199 6.96 -7.33 -12.61
CA LEU A 199 5.79 -8.17 -12.78
C LEU A 199 6.11 -9.17 -13.88
N GLN A 200 5.85 -10.44 -13.62
CA GLN A 200 5.86 -11.47 -14.64
C GLN A 200 4.55 -11.35 -15.42
N VAL A 201 4.51 -10.38 -16.33
CA VAL A 201 3.41 -10.20 -17.26
C VAL A 201 3.56 -11.25 -18.36
N ARG A 202 2.61 -12.18 -18.43
CA ARG A 202 2.52 -13.16 -19.51
C ARG A 202 1.47 -12.70 -20.51
N LYS A 203 1.84 -12.63 -21.78
CA LYS A 203 0.91 -12.37 -22.89
C LYS A 203 -0.33 -13.26 -22.80
N ASN A 204 -1.51 -12.67 -22.93
CA ASN A 204 -2.81 -13.34 -22.81
C ASN A 204 -3.06 -14.05 -21.46
N GLY A 205 -2.26 -13.75 -20.43
CA GLY A 205 -2.61 -14.09 -19.05
C GLY A 205 -3.81 -13.27 -18.60
N LEU A 206 -4.59 -13.81 -17.67
CA LEU A 206 -5.73 -13.11 -17.08
C LEU A 206 -5.23 -12.17 -15.98
N CYS A 207 -5.62 -10.89 -16.07
CA CYS A 207 -5.52 -9.95 -14.97
C CYS A 207 -6.91 -9.73 -14.37
N ILE A 208 -7.05 -9.87 -13.05
CA ILE A 208 -8.25 -9.50 -12.31
C ILE A 208 -7.94 -8.31 -11.40
N LEU A 209 -8.84 -7.34 -11.39
CA LEU A 209 -8.78 -6.17 -10.52
C LEU A 209 -9.66 -6.41 -9.31
N THR A 210 -9.09 -6.27 -8.12
CA THR A 210 -9.80 -6.55 -6.87
C THR A 210 -9.81 -5.36 -5.94
N THR A 211 -10.91 -5.17 -5.22
CA THR A 211 -11.01 -4.10 -4.23
C THR A 211 -11.82 -4.56 -3.01
N ARG A 212 -11.86 -3.70 -2.00
CA ARG A 212 -12.72 -3.84 -0.82
C ARG A 212 -13.42 -2.52 -0.58
N GLU A 213 -14.74 -2.58 -0.44
CA GLU A 213 -15.52 -1.45 0.04
C GLU A 213 -14.97 -0.92 1.39
N PRO A 214 -15.23 0.35 1.74
CA PRO A 214 -14.73 0.98 2.98
C PRO A 214 -14.86 0.12 4.23
N GLN A 215 -16.03 -0.50 4.44
CA GLN A 215 -16.35 -1.27 5.64
C GLN A 215 -16.17 -2.80 5.47
N ALA A 216 -15.93 -3.28 4.25
CA ALA A 216 -15.81 -4.69 3.96
C ALA A 216 -14.54 -5.29 4.58
N THR A 217 -14.64 -6.50 5.13
CA THR A 217 -13.49 -7.31 5.59
C THR A 217 -12.65 -7.82 4.42
N GLU A 218 -11.50 -8.44 4.68
CA GLU A 218 -10.73 -9.06 3.58
C GLU A 218 -11.50 -10.19 2.89
N ARG A 219 -12.36 -10.93 3.60
CA ARG A 219 -13.16 -12.03 3.00
C ARG A 219 -14.08 -11.53 1.88
N GLU A 220 -14.51 -10.29 1.98
CA GLU A 220 -15.43 -9.63 1.06
C GLU A 220 -14.69 -8.87 -0.05
N ARG A 221 -13.41 -9.19 -0.31
CA ARG A 221 -12.67 -8.65 -1.46
C ARG A 221 -13.32 -9.13 -2.76
N GLN A 222 -13.83 -8.18 -3.54
CA GLN A 222 -14.56 -8.43 -4.78
C GLN A 222 -13.63 -8.30 -5.99
N ILE A 223 -13.91 -9.06 -7.03
CA ILE A 223 -13.39 -8.84 -8.39
C ILE A 223 -14.36 -7.88 -9.08
N PHE A 224 -13.88 -6.71 -9.53
CA PHE A 224 -14.73 -5.68 -10.14
C PHE A 224 -14.46 -5.47 -11.63
N ALA A 225 -13.32 -5.94 -12.12
CA ALA A 225 -12.99 -5.91 -13.54
C ALA A 225 -11.92 -6.95 -13.85
N LEU A 226 -11.83 -7.34 -15.12
CA LEU A 226 -10.80 -8.24 -15.60
C LEU A 226 -10.45 -7.97 -17.06
N PHE A 227 -9.26 -8.40 -17.43
CA PHE A 227 -8.80 -8.28 -18.80
C PHE A 227 -7.68 -9.27 -19.13
N LEU A 228 -7.46 -9.52 -20.42
CA LEU A 228 -6.27 -10.24 -20.86
C LEU A 228 -5.10 -9.27 -21.03
N MET A 229 -3.96 -9.64 -20.42
CA MET A 229 -2.75 -8.84 -20.39
C MET A 229 -2.07 -8.80 -21.76
N GLU A 230 -1.54 -7.64 -22.12
CA GLU A 230 -0.58 -7.47 -23.20
C GLU A 230 0.85 -7.46 -22.65
N GLU A 231 1.82 -7.78 -23.51
CA GLU A 231 3.24 -7.58 -23.16
C GLU A 231 3.49 -6.08 -23.06
N THR A 232 3.97 -5.62 -21.90
CA THR A 232 4.38 -4.24 -21.69
C THR A 232 5.91 -4.17 -21.63
N ALA A 233 6.50 -3.18 -22.30
CA ALA A 233 7.92 -2.89 -22.14
C ALA A 233 8.22 -2.19 -20.80
N GLU A 234 7.20 -1.63 -20.14
CA GLU A 234 7.32 -0.87 -18.91
C GLU A 234 7.25 -1.77 -17.67
N GLU A 235 8.31 -1.76 -16.86
CA GLU A 235 8.37 -2.52 -15.61
C GLU A 235 7.31 -2.07 -14.59
N GLY A 236 6.60 -3.05 -14.02
CA GLY A 236 5.63 -2.80 -12.95
C GLY A 236 4.28 -2.28 -13.42
N ILE A 237 4.05 -2.18 -14.73
CA ILE A 237 2.77 -1.80 -15.33
C ILE A 237 2.13 -3.03 -15.98
N VAL A 238 0.82 -3.15 -15.84
CA VAL A 238 0.00 -4.15 -16.52
C VAL A 238 -1.06 -3.43 -17.32
N ALA A 239 -1.08 -3.65 -18.63
CA ALA A 239 -2.04 -3.03 -19.53
C ALA A 239 -2.96 -4.09 -20.15
N ALA A 240 -4.18 -3.67 -20.46
CA ALA A 240 -5.18 -4.52 -21.07
C ALA A 240 -5.12 -4.53 -22.60
N ARG A 241 -5.49 -5.68 -23.17
CA ARG A 241 -5.83 -5.78 -24.59
C ARG A 241 -7.18 -5.15 -24.88
N SER A 242 -7.23 -4.27 -25.88
CA SER A 242 -8.41 -3.45 -26.19
C SER A 242 -9.73 -4.22 -26.30
N ARG A 243 -9.72 -5.47 -26.81
CA ARG A 243 -10.94 -6.28 -27.05
C ARG A 243 -11.45 -7.11 -25.86
N TYR A 244 -10.59 -7.45 -24.89
CA TYR A 244 -10.93 -8.38 -23.81
C TYR A 244 -10.84 -7.69 -22.47
N ARG A 245 -11.77 -6.76 -22.28
CA ARG A 245 -11.94 -5.95 -21.07
C ARG A 245 -13.38 -6.09 -20.63
N LEU A 246 -13.59 -6.58 -19.42
CA LEU A 246 -14.93 -6.73 -18.85
C LEU A 246 -14.97 -6.07 -17.48
N ILE A 247 -16.00 -5.26 -17.31
CA ILE A 247 -16.33 -4.60 -16.05
C ILE A 247 -17.50 -5.35 -15.43
N LEU A 248 -17.43 -5.54 -14.12
CA LEU A 248 -18.57 -6.01 -13.33
C LEU A 248 -19.24 -4.78 -12.70
N SER A 249 -20.55 -4.70 -12.80
CA SER A 249 -21.34 -3.73 -12.05
C SER A 249 -21.11 -3.95 -10.54
N PRO A 250 -21.40 -2.96 -9.68
CA PRO A 250 -21.34 -3.14 -8.24
C PRO A 250 -22.11 -4.38 -7.75
N GLU A 251 -23.25 -4.69 -8.36
CA GLU A 251 -24.05 -5.87 -8.03
C GLU A 251 -23.38 -7.17 -8.46
N GLU A 252 -22.88 -7.23 -9.69
CA GLU A 252 -22.17 -8.40 -10.20
C GLU A 252 -20.88 -8.66 -9.41
N ALA A 253 -20.13 -7.61 -9.05
CA ALA A 253 -18.87 -7.69 -8.30
C ALA A 253 -19.08 -8.28 -6.89
N ARG A 254 -20.19 -7.96 -6.22
CA ARG A 254 -20.58 -8.57 -4.93
C ARG A 254 -20.70 -10.08 -5.00
N ASN A 255 -21.04 -10.63 -6.16
CA ASN A 255 -21.16 -12.07 -6.39
C ASN A 255 -19.84 -12.74 -6.80
N MET A 256 -18.76 -11.98 -7.07
CA MET A 256 -17.43 -12.51 -7.42
C MET A 256 -16.38 -12.21 -6.35
N LEU A 257 -16.46 -12.91 -5.22
CA LEU A 257 -15.46 -12.77 -4.14
C LEU A 257 -14.15 -13.48 -4.49
N PHE A 258 -13.03 -12.75 -4.44
CA PHE A 258 -11.70 -13.24 -4.78
C PHE A 258 -11.30 -14.51 -4.00
N TRP A 259 -11.66 -14.56 -2.71
CA TRP A 259 -11.28 -15.68 -1.83
C TRP A 259 -12.08 -16.97 -2.08
N ASN A 260 -13.11 -16.94 -2.92
CA ASN A 260 -13.78 -18.16 -3.39
C ASN A 260 -12.89 -18.92 -4.39
N TYR A 261 -11.99 -18.20 -5.08
CA TYR A 261 -11.12 -18.76 -6.11
C TYR A 261 -9.71 -19.04 -5.58
N TYR A 262 -9.21 -18.18 -4.68
CA TYR A 262 -7.82 -18.17 -4.26
C TYR A 262 -7.61 -18.72 -2.84
N GLY A 263 -6.71 -19.70 -2.72
CA GLY A 263 -6.22 -20.22 -1.44
C GLY A 263 -4.81 -19.73 -1.12
N ASN A 264 -4.56 -19.32 0.13
CA ASN A 264 -3.20 -19.00 0.57
C ASN A 264 -2.35 -20.28 0.64
N ALA A 265 -1.28 -20.35 -0.17
CA ALA A 265 -0.36 -21.49 -0.19
C ALA A 265 0.24 -21.77 1.21
N GLY A 266 0.32 -23.05 1.58
CA GLY A 266 1.03 -23.51 2.79
C GLY A 266 0.35 -23.21 4.13
N LYS A 267 -0.93 -22.81 4.17
CA LYS A 267 -1.66 -22.60 5.43
C LYS A 267 -2.80 -23.61 5.58
N THR A 268 -2.80 -24.34 6.70
CA THR A 268 -3.87 -25.27 7.11
C THR A 268 -5.18 -24.54 7.43
N THR A 269 -5.14 -23.24 7.67
CA THR A 269 -6.33 -22.41 7.94
C THR A 269 -6.79 -21.65 6.69
N LYS A 270 -8.08 -21.78 6.33
CA LYS A 270 -8.81 -21.00 5.31
C LYS A 270 -8.96 -19.50 5.67
N ARG A 271 -7.90 -18.84 6.15
CA ARG A 271 -7.94 -17.43 6.54
C ARG A 271 -7.68 -16.56 5.32
N ALA A 272 -8.70 -15.82 4.88
CA ALA A 272 -8.56 -14.73 3.92
C ALA A 272 -7.64 -13.66 4.49
N ALA A 273 -6.50 -13.45 3.85
CA ALA A 273 -5.49 -12.49 4.28
C ALA A 273 -4.59 -12.10 3.10
N TRP A 274 -4.73 -10.88 2.61
CA TRP A 274 -3.90 -10.39 1.49
C TRP A 274 -2.49 -9.98 1.91
N GLY A 275 -2.34 -9.25 3.02
CA GLY A 275 -1.06 -8.69 3.45
C GLY A 275 -0.68 -7.40 2.71
N SER A 276 0.62 -7.08 2.70
CA SER A 276 1.18 -5.82 2.19
C SER A 276 1.48 -5.80 0.68
N GLY A 277 1.45 -6.96 0.00
CA GLY A 277 1.69 -7.02 -1.44
C GLY A 277 0.58 -6.32 -2.25
N LEU A 278 0.94 -5.79 -3.43
CA LEU A 278 0.01 -5.14 -4.35
C LEU A 278 -0.62 -6.11 -5.36
N TYR A 279 -0.10 -7.35 -5.46
CA TYR A 279 -0.58 -8.34 -6.41
C TYR A 279 -0.36 -9.76 -5.91
N ARG A 280 -1.04 -10.71 -6.56
CA ARG A 280 -0.89 -12.16 -6.38
C ARG A 280 -0.92 -12.87 -7.73
N TYR A 281 -0.06 -13.87 -7.89
CA TYR A 281 -0.15 -14.78 -9.03
C TYR A 281 -1.11 -15.93 -8.73
N PHE A 282 -1.79 -16.42 -9.76
CA PHE A 282 -2.62 -17.62 -9.69
C PHE A 282 -2.52 -18.44 -10.98
N ASP A 283 -2.89 -19.71 -10.91
CA ASP A 283 -2.78 -20.67 -12.01
C ASP A 283 -3.89 -20.53 -13.06
N ASP A 284 -3.69 -21.20 -14.20
CA ASP A 284 -4.61 -21.18 -15.34
C ASP A 284 -5.96 -21.86 -15.04
N GLU A 285 -6.00 -22.83 -14.11
CA GLU A 285 -7.25 -23.49 -13.71
C GLU A 285 -8.13 -22.55 -12.87
N THR A 286 -7.52 -21.77 -12.00
CA THR A 286 -8.19 -20.72 -11.24
C THR A 286 -8.69 -19.62 -12.18
N ALA A 287 -7.90 -19.22 -13.18
CA ALA A 287 -8.35 -18.30 -14.22
C ALA A 287 -9.56 -18.84 -14.99
N ARG A 288 -9.52 -20.11 -15.41
CA ARG A 288 -10.63 -20.77 -16.10
C ARG A 288 -11.93 -20.72 -15.28
N ARG A 289 -11.88 -21.09 -13.99
CA ARG A 289 -13.04 -21.04 -13.08
C ARG A 289 -13.61 -19.63 -12.93
N ILE A 290 -12.76 -18.62 -12.79
CA ILE A 290 -13.20 -17.20 -12.73
C ILE A 290 -13.94 -16.81 -14.02
N LEU A 291 -13.42 -17.19 -15.19
CA LEU A 291 -14.02 -16.85 -16.48
C LEU A 291 -15.33 -17.61 -16.75
N GLU A 292 -15.44 -18.84 -16.26
CA GLU A 292 -16.68 -19.64 -16.31
C GLU A 292 -17.79 -18.98 -15.49
N ASP A 293 -17.50 -18.58 -14.25
CA ASP A 293 -18.46 -17.85 -13.41
C ASP A 293 -18.81 -16.48 -14.00
N LEU A 294 -17.84 -15.78 -14.59
CA LEU A 294 -18.09 -14.53 -15.31
C LEU A 294 -19.08 -14.72 -16.45
N MET A 295 -18.95 -15.79 -17.25
CA MET A 295 -19.92 -16.09 -18.31
C MET A 295 -21.33 -16.31 -17.76
N HIS A 296 -21.46 -16.98 -16.61
CA HIS A 296 -22.74 -17.19 -15.96
C HIS A 296 -23.37 -15.87 -15.49
N ILE A 297 -22.57 -14.98 -14.91
CA ILE A 297 -23.00 -13.65 -14.46
C ILE A 297 -23.45 -12.79 -15.65
N LYS A 298 -22.65 -12.77 -16.72
CA LYS A 298 -22.92 -11.97 -17.93
C LYS A 298 -23.98 -12.55 -18.85
N LYS A 299 -24.51 -13.75 -18.58
CA LYS A 299 -25.40 -14.49 -19.49
C LYS A 299 -26.62 -13.69 -19.96
N LYS A 300 -27.12 -12.77 -19.14
CA LYS A 300 -28.31 -11.94 -19.43
C LYS A 300 -27.98 -10.46 -19.64
N THR A 301 -26.72 -10.12 -19.88
CA THR A 301 -26.28 -8.74 -20.11
C THR A 301 -25.83 -8.56 -21.56
N PRO A 302 -25.71 -7.32 -22.06
CA PRO A 302 -25.18 -7.04 -23.40
C PRO A 302 -23.78 -7.63 -23.64
N GLU A 303 -22.98 -7.83 -22.59
CA GLU A 303 -21.62 -8.36 -22.65
C GLU A 303 -21.55 -9.90 -22.67
N ALA A 304 -22.68 -10.62 -22.70
CA ALA A 304 -22.72 -12.09 -22.70
C ALA A 304 -21.81 -12.71 -23.77
N GLN A 305 -21.87 -12.19 -24.99
CA GLN A 305 -21.08 -12.68 -26.12
C GLN A 305 -19.58 -12.41 -25.91
N GLN A 306 -19.23 -11.21 -25.42
CA GLN A 306 -17.84 -10.86 -25.14
C GLN A 306 -17.24 -11.74 -24.02
N ALA A 307 -18.01 -12.03 -22.96
CA ALA A 307 -17.60 -12.92 -21.89
C ALA A 307 -17.34 -14.35 -22.40
N LYS A 308 -18.22 -14.87 -23.27
CA LYS A 308 -18.05 -16.17 -23.92
C LYS A 308 -16.80 -16.22 -24.79
N GLU A 309 -16.61 -15.23 -25.66
CA GLU A 309 -15.42 -15.15 -26.54
C GLU A 309 -14.11 -15.05 -25.75
N LEU A 310 -14.10 -14.32 -24.64
CA LEU A 310 -12.95 -14.21 -23.76
C LEU A 310 -12.62 -15.59 -23.14
N TYR A 311 -13.61 -16.28 -22.58
CA TYR A 311 -13.44 -17.61 -22.02
C TYR A 311 -12.92 -18.62 -23.05
N GLU A 312 -13.57 -18.72 -24.21
CA GLU A 312 -13.20 -19.66 -25.27
C GLU A 312 -11.78 -19.38 -25.78
N PHE A 313 -11.43 -18.10 -25.96
CA PHE A 313 -10.08 -17.71 -26.34
C PHE A 313 -9.05 -18.12 -25.28
N PHE A 314 -9.32 -17.83 -24.00
CA PHE A 314 -8.40 -18.15 -22.91
C PHE A 314 -8.17 -19.67 -22.81
N VAL A 315 -9.24 -20.46 -22.80
CA VAL A 315 -9.18 -21.93 -22.74
C VAL A 315 -8.40 -22.50 -23.92
N LYS A 316 -8.68 -22.04 -25.13
CA LYS A 316 -8.00 -22.50 -26.36
C LYS A 316 -6.52 -22.12 -26.35
N TYR A 317 -6.19 -20.87 -26.00
CA TYR A 317 -4.83 -20.35 -26.04
C TYR A 317 -3.93 -21.08 -25.02
N HIS A 318 -4.43 -21.31 -23.81
CA HIS A 318 -3.70 -21.99 -22.74
C HIS A 318 -3.83 -23.51 -22.76
N LYS A 319 -4.49 -24.08 -23.79
CA LYS A 319 -4.70 -25.52 -23.99
C LYS A 319 -5.35 -26.21 -22.79
N LEU A 320 -6.33 -25.54 -22.18
CA LEU A 320 -7.09 -26.05 -21.05
C LEU A 320 -8.25 -26.93 -21.57
N ARG A 321 -8.76 -27.80 -20.70
CA ARG A 321 -10.04 -28.47 -20.96
C ARG A 321 -11.16 -27.46 -20.72
N PHE A 322 -12.18 -27.48 -21.57
CA PHE A 322 -13.43 -26.79 -21.26
C PHE A 322 -14.01 -27.36 -19.96
N GLY A 323 -14.62 -26.49 -19.15
CA GLY A 323 -15.41 -26.91 -17.99
C GLY A 323 -16.49 -27.92 -18.39
N LYS A 324 -16.86 -28.77 -17.43
CA LYS A 324 -17.87 -29.82 -17.64
C LYS A 324 -19.28 -29.26 -17.64
#